data_AF-A0A958BB88-F1
#
_entry.id   AF-A0A958BB88-F1
#
_cell.length_a   1.000
_cell.length_b   1.000
_cell.length_c   1.000
_cell.angle_alpha   90.00
_cell.angle_beta   90.00
_cell.angle_gamma   90.00
#
_symmetry.space_group_name_H-M   'P 1'
#
loop_
_entity.id
_entity.type
_entity.pdbx_description
1 polymer ?
#
loop_
_entity_poly.entity_id
_entity_poly.type
_entity_poly.pdbx_seq_one_letter_code
_entity_poly.pdbx_strand_id
1 'polypeptide(L)' 'MTTEININDLYGETAKLEQLDHYLQQAEALAGEGQDIVLTGAGPVWLYLKIAHALHGKAKRLIYRSPVTGDVEIFNHDPF' A
#
# COMPACT_ATOMS: atom_id res chain seq x y z
N MET A 1 4.27 0.45 14.78
CA MET A 1 3.66 1.78 14.56
C MET A 1 2.88 1.68 13.26
N THR A 2 1.88 2.54 13.04
CA THR A 2 1.08 2.48 11.81
C THR A 2 1.56 3.53 10.82
N THR A 3 1.92 3.10 9.62
CA THR A 3 2.32 3.97 8.51
C THR A 3 1.19 4.04 7.49
N GLU A 4 0.75 5.25 7.16
CA GLU A 4 -0.23 5.47 6.11
C GLU A 4 0.48 5.83 4.80
N ILE A 5 0.11 5.15 3.72
CA ILE A 5 0.60 5.39 2.36
C ILE A 5 -0.59 5.78 1.50
N ASN A 6 -0.56 7.01 1.01
CA ASN A 6 -1.57 7.53 0.12
C ASN A 6 -1.18 7.25 -1.34
N ILE A 7 -1.95 6.41 -2.04
CA ILE A 7 -1.55 5.87 -3.35
C ILE A 7 -1.45 6.96 -4.43
N ASN A 8 -2.28 8.01 -4.37
CA ASN A 8 -2.20 9.10 -5.33
C ASN A 8 -0.93 9.95 -5.18
N ASP A 9 -0.18 9.83 -4.08
CA ASP A 9 1.07 10.56 -3.89
C ASP A 9 2.26 9.83 -4.52
N LEU A 10 2.07 8.58 -4.97
CA LEU A 10 3.10 7.77 -5.65
C LEU A 10 3.19 8.08 -7.16
N TYR A 11 2.16 8.71 -7.72
CA TYR A 11 2.10 9.07 -9.13
C TYR A 11 1.63 10.51 -9.29
N GLY A 12 1.81 11.07 -10.49
CA GLY A 12 1.30 12.42 -10.80
C GLY A 12 -0.20 12.41 -11.06
N GLU A 13 -0.63 12.93 -12.20
CA GLU A 13 -2.07 12.95 -12.53
C GLU A 13 -2.63 11.56 -12.88
N THR A 14 -1.85 10.73 -13.58
CA THR A 14 -2.27 9.39 -14.02
C THR A 14 -1.15 8.40 -13.80
N ALA A 15 -1.44 7.31 -13.09
CA ALA A 15 -0.50 6.21 -12.90
C ALA A 15 -0.20 5.51 -14.23
N LYS A 16 1.08 5.27 -14.51
CA LYS A 16 1.53 4.63 -15.76
C LYS A 16 2.16 3.28 -15.45
N LEU A 17 1.77 2.24 -16.19
CA LEU A 17 2.33 0.90 -16.02
C LEU A 17 3.85 0.85 -16.24
N GLU A 18 4.38 1.68 -17.15
CA GLU A 18 5.84 1.78 -17.40
C GLU A 18 6.64 2.26 -16.18
N GLN A 19 5.99 2.91 -15.22
CA GLN A 19 6.59 3.42 -13.99
C GLN A 19 6.31 2.51 -12.78
N LEU A 20 5.75 1.31 -12.99
CA LEU A 20 5.35 0.41 -11.91
C LEU A 20 6.48 0.17 -10.91
N ASP A 21 7.68 -0.15 -11.40
CA ASP A 21 8.82 -0.45 -10.53
C ASP A 21 9.20 0.74 -9.64
N HIS A 22 9.04 1.97 -10.13
CA HIS A 22 9.28 3.19 -9.35
C HIS A 22 8.27 3.31 -8.21
N TYR A 23 6.99 3.11 -8.49
CA TYR A 23 5.94 3.18 -7.47
C TYR A 23 6.11 2.10 -6.39
N LEU A 24 6.53 0.90 -6.79
CA LEU A 24 6.82 -0.19 -5.85
C LEU A 24 8.00 0.16 -4.94
N GLN A 25 9.11 0.65 -5.51
CA GLN A 25 10.28 1.08 -4.72
C GLN A 25 9.92 2.19 -3.72
N GLN A 26 9.10 3.17 -4.13
CA GLN A 26 8.62 4.21 -3.22
C GLN A 26 7.75 3.64 -2.10
N ALA A 27 6.78 2.79 -2.43
CA ALA A 27 5.89 2.18 -1.45
C ALA A 27 6.65 1.31 -0.44
N GLU A 28 7.61 0.50 -0.89
CA GLU A 28 8.46 -0.31 -0.02
C GLU A 28 9.33 0.54 0.90
N ALA A 29 9.92 1.63 0.38
CA ALA A 29 10.72 2.55 1.17
C ALA A 29 9.89 3.27 2.25
N LEU A 30 8.65 3.68 1.92
CA LEU A 30 7.72 4.29 2.87
C LEU A 30 7.25 3.29 3.93
N ALA A 31 6.98 2.03 3.54
CA ALA A 31 6.50 1.00 4.44
C ALA A 31 7.55 0.59 5.48
N GLY A 32 8.82 0.52 5.08
CA GLY A 32 9.87 -0.07 5.91
C GLY A 32 9.63 -1.56 6.17
N GLU A 33 10.14 -2.06 7.30
CA GLU A 33 10.05 -3.47 7.68
C GLU A 33 9.27 -3.64 8.99
N GLY A 34 8.35 -4.61 9.02
CA GLY A 34 7.59 -5.04 10.19
C GLY A 34 6.53 -4.04 10.70
N GLN A 35 6.18 -3.01 9.94
CA GLN A 35 5.15 -2.04 10.34
C GLN A 35 3.73 -2.49 9.97
N ASP A 36 2.74 -1.88 10.63
CA ASP A 36 1.35 -1.97 10.21
C ASP A 36 1.12 -0.89 9.15
N ILE A 37 0.68 -1.27 7.96
CA ILE A 37 0.53 -0.36 6.82
C ILE A 37 -0.95 -0.14 6.51
N VAL A 38 -1.31 1.11 6.25
CA VAL A 38 -2.62 1.50 5.73
C VAL A 38 -2.43 2.08 4.33
N LEU A 39 -3.03 1.46 3.31
CA LEU A 39 -3.13 2.03 1.96
C LEU A 39 -4.45 2.80 1.83
N THR A 40 -4.38 4.02 1.33
CA THR A 40 -5.53 4.90 1.12
C THR A 40 -5.40 5.68 -0.19
N GLY A 41 -6.34 6.56 -0.48
CA GLY A 41 -6.26 7.48 -1.63
C GLY A 41 -6.96 7.00 -2.89
N ALA A 42 -6.81 7.79 -3.95
CA ALA A 42 -7.22 7.40 -5.28
C ALA A 42 -6.09 6.63 -5.97
N GLY A 43 -6.45 5.64 -6.78
CA GLY A 43 -5.48 4.88 -7.56
C GLY A 43 -6.16 3.80 -8.38
N PRO A 44 -5.57 3.37 -9.50
CA PRO A 44 -6.12 2.25 -10.24
C PRO A 44 -5.95 0.96 -9.43
N VAL A 45 -6.92 0.04 -9.56
CA VAL A 45 -6.94 -1.23 -8.82
C VAL A 45 -5.65 -2.04 -9.02
N TRP A 46 -5.08 -2.03 -10.23
CA TRP A 46 -3.84 -2.76 -10.51
C TRP A 46 -2.65 -2.26 -9.68
N LEU A 47 -2.59 -0.98 -9.33
CA LEU A 47 -1.50 -0.41 -8.53
C LEU A 47 -1.63 -0.85 -7.08
N TYR A 48 -2.84 -0.82 -6.52
CA TYR A 48 -3.12 -1.39 -5.20
C TYR A 48 -2.72 -2.87 -5.12
N LEU A 49 -3.09 -3.67 -6.13
CA LEU A 49 -2.75 -5.10 -6.17
C LEU A 49 -1.24 -5.33 -6.17
N LYS A 50 -0.50 -4.57 -6.98
CA LYS A 50 0.96 -4.70 -7.08
C LYS A 50 1.66 -4.26 -5.79
N ILE A 51 1.24 -3.13 -5.20
CA ILE A 51 1.79 -2.64 -3.93
C ILE A 51 1.47 -3.61 -2.79
N ALA A 52 0.22 -4.05 -2.66
CA ALA A 52 -0.17 -5.00 -1.62
C ALA A 52 0.66 -6.30 -1.69
N HIS A 53 0.91 -6.80 -2.91
CA HIS A 53 1.76 -7.97 -3.11
C HIS A 53 3.22 -7.72 -2.70
N ALA A 54 3.81 -6.59 -3.12
CA ALA A 54 5.18 -6.22 -2.77
C ALA A 54 5.36 -6.05 -1.26
N LEU A 55 4.37 -5.48 -0.58
CA LEU A 55 4.40 -5.25 0.87
C LEU A 55 4.08 -6.51 1.69
N HIS A 56 3.58 -7.59 1.09
CA HIS A 56 3.19 -8.81 1.82
C HIS A 56 4.34 -9.46 2.61
N GLY A 57 5.57 -9.37 2.10
CA GLY A 57 6.77 -9.88 2.77
C GLY A 57 7.49 -8.87 3.67
N LYS A 58 6.98 -7.63 3.77
CA LYS A 58 7.63 -6.49 4.44
C LYS A 58 6.82 -5.95 5.60
N ALA A 59 5.52 -5.77 5.38
CA ALA A 59 4.60 -5.29 6.40
C ALA A 59 4.19 -6.46 7.32
N LYS A 60 3.98 -6.15 8.61
CA LYS A 60 3.38 -7.10 9.55
C LYS A 60 1.88 -7.25 9.28
N ARG A 61 1.22 -6.15 8.94
CA ARG A 61 -0.21 -6.09 8.67
C ARG A 61 -0.47 -5.06 7.58
N LEU A 62 -1.43 -5.32 6.70
CA LEU A 62 -1.85 -4.37 5.66
C LEU A 62 -3.37 -4.16 5.71
N ILE A 63 -3.76 -2.90 5.73
CA ILE A 63 -5.15 -2.44 5.73
C ILE A 63 -5.36 -1.58 4.48
N TYR A 64 -6.49 -1.75 3.81
CA TYR A 64 -7.01 -0.78 2.85
C TYR A 64 -8.03 0.11 3.55
N ARG A 65 -7.83 1.43 3.53
CA ARG A 65 -8.76 2.41 4.06
C ARG A 65 -9.62 2.97 2.93
N SER A 66 -10.87 2.55 2.91
CA SER A 66 -11.90 3.04 1.99
C SER A 66 -12.60 4.27 2.58
N PRO A 67 -12.85 5.33 1.80
CA PRO A 67 -13.64 6.47 2.27
C PRO A 67 -15.11 6.12 2.56
N VAL A 68 -15.60 4.96 2.10
CA VAL A 68 -17.00 4.52 2.25
C VAL A 68 -17.14 3.47 3.35
N THR A 69 -16.26 2.47 3.35
CA THR A 69 -16.38 1.29 4.24
C THR A 69 -15.42 1.32 5.41
N GLY A 70 -14.53 2.32 5.49
CA GLY A 70 -13.49 2.38 6.50
C GLY A 70 -12.39 1.35 6.26
N ASP A 71 -11.80 0.85 7.34
CA ASP A 71 -10.64 -0.04 7.32
C ASP A 71 -11.03 -1.47 6.98
N VAL A 72 -10.41 -2.01 5.92
CA VAL A 72 -10.54 -3.39 5.49
C VAL A 72 -9.18 -4.06 5.59
N GLU A 73 -9.05 -5.05 6.46
CA GLU A 73 -7.82 -5.83 6.58
C GLU A 73 -7.59 -6.67 5.32
N ILE A 74 -6.40 -6.54 4.72
CA ILE A 74 -5.98 -7.31 3.54
C ILE A 74 -5.21 -8.55 3.99
N PHE A 75 -4.28 -8.37 4.92
CA PHE A 75 -3.60 -9.48 5.60
C PHE A 75 -3.10 -9.04 6.97
N ASN A 76 -2.87 -10.02 7.84
CA ASN A 76 -2.26 -9.85 9.15
C ASN A 76 -1.36 -11.04 9.47
N HIS A 77 -0.07 -10.77 9.67
CA HIS A 77 0.94 -11.75 10.08
C HIS A 77 1.34 -11.58 11.55
N ASP A 78 0.59 -10.80 12.33
CA ASP A 78 0.73 -10.78 13.79
C ASP A 78 0.18 -12.10 14.36
N PRO A 79 1.01 -12.92 15.04
CA PRO A 79 0.59 -14.24 15.50
C PRO A 79 -0.17 -14.20 16.84
N PHE A 80 -0.46 -13.02 17.40
CA PHE A 80 -1.06 -12.83 18.72
C PHE A 80 -2.43 -12.14 18.68
#